data_AF-A0ABC8R2Z4-F1
#
_entry.id   AF-A0ABC8R2Z4-F1
#
_cell.length_a   1.000
_cell.length_b   1.000
_cell.length_c   1.000
_cell.angle_alpha   90.00
_cell.angle_beta   90.00
_cell.angle_gamma   90.00
#
_symmetry.space_group_name_H-M   'P 1'
#
loop_
_entity.id
_entity.type
_entity.pdbx_description
1 polymer ?
#
loop_
_entity_poly.entity_id
_entity_poly.type
_entity_poly.pdbx_seq_one_letter_code
_entity_poly.pdbx_strand_id
1 'polypeptide(L)'
;MGILIHGDGSFAGPGVVYETLHLSALPNYTTGGTIHIVVNNQVAFTTDPKVGRSSQYCTDVAKALNAPIFHVNGDDMEAVVHACELAAEWRQTFHSDVVVDIDYYRQFGQNEIDEPSFTQPKMYQVIRNHPSALEIYQKKLLECGQATKEDIDRIHNKVNTILNEEFLASKDYVPQRRDWLSAFWLGFKSPEQLSRIRNTGVKPEILKNVGKAITILPDTFKPHRIVQKIFTDRAKMIETCEGIDWAVGEALAFATLLVEGNHVRLSGQDVERGTFSHRHAVGHDQETG
;
A
#
# COMPACT_ATOMS: atom_id res chain seq x y z
N MET A 1 7.12 2.27 6.31
CA MET A 1 7.57 2.64 4.96
C MET A 1 7.01 1.61 4.01
N GLY A 2 6.20 2.03 3.03
CA GLY A 2 5.68 1.13 2.01
C GLY A 2 6.67 0.98 0.86
N ILE A 3 6.80 -0.23 0.34
CA ILE A 3 7.50 -0.52 -0.92
C ILE A 3 6.52 -1.28 -1.80
N LEU A 4 6.29 -0.79 -3.01
CA LEU A 4 5.41 -1.42 -3.99
C LEU A 4 6.21 -1.79 -5.23
N ILE A 5 6.07 -3.03 -5.68
CA ILE A 5 6.77 -3.58 -6.85
C ILE A 5 5.75 -3.82 -7.96
N HIS A 6 6.04 -3.32 -9.16
CA HIS A 6 5.12 -3.31 -10.30
C HIS A 6 5.80 -3.84 -11.56
N GLY A 7 5.05 -4.42 -12.49
CA GLY A 7 5.52 -4.59 -13.87
C GLY A 7 5.22 -3.33 -14.68
N ASP A 8 5.95 -3.07 -15.77
CA ASP A 8 5.72 -1.89 -16.63
C ASP A 8 4.29 -1.84 -17.19
N GLY A 9 3.76 -2.97 -17.67
CA GLY A 9 2.40 -3.05 -18.20
C GLY A 9 1.33 -2.86 -17.12
N SER A 10 1.54 -3.42 -15.92
CA SER A 10 0.60 -3.30 -14.81
C SER A 10 0.72 -2.00 -14.02
N PHE A 11 1.80 -1.23 -14.20
CA PHE A 11 1.91 0.12 -13.63
C PHE A 11 1.16 1.14 -14.47
N ALA A 12 1.21 1.02 -15.80
CA ALA A 12 0.61 2.00 -16.71
C ALA A 12 -0.87 1.75 -17.05
N GLY A 13 -1.38 0.53 -16.89
CA GLY A 13 -2.73 0.14 -17.36
C GLY A 13 -3.85 0.26 -16.33
N PRO A 14 -3.81 -0.46 -15.20
CA PRO A 14 -4.88 -0.51 -14.21
C PRO A 14 -5.12 0.84 -13.51
N GLY A 15 -6.37 1.32 -13.52
CA GLY A 15 -6.76 2.57 -12.87
C GLY A 15 -6.47 2.64 -11.37
N VAL A 16 -6.45 1.49 -10.69
CA VAL A 16 -6.13 1.40 -9.25
C VAL A 16 -4.72 1.92 -8.92
N VAL A 17 -3.77 1.87 -9.87
CA VAL A 17 -2.43 2.44 -9.65
C VAL A 17 -2.54 3.96 -9.51
N TYR A 18 -3.22 4.62 -10.45
CA TYR A 18 -3.48 6.05 -10.37
C TYR A 18 -4.31 6.42 -9.14
N GLU A 19 -5.40 5.68 -8.86
CA GLU A 19 -6.24 5.93 -7.69
C GLU A 19 -5.45 5.84 -6.39
N THR A 20 -4.58 4.84 -6.23
CA THR A 20 -3.74 4.67 -5.04
C THR A 20 -2.71 5.78 -4.92
N LEU A 21 -2.03 6.11 -6.01
CA LEU A 21 -1.10 7.23 -6.07
C LEU A 21 -1.81 8.54 -5.68
N HIS A 22 -3.05 8.74 -6.12
CA HIS A 22 -3.85 9.93 -5.80
C HIS A 22 -4.13 10.08 -4.29
N LEU A 23 -4.16 8.98 -3.54
CA LEU A 23 -4.34 8.99 -2.08
C LEU A 23 -3.04 9.34 -1.32
N SER A 24 -1.87 9.33 -1.98
CA SER A 24 -0.54 9.43 -1.33
C SER A 24 -0.36 10.70 -0.48
N ALA A 25 -0.95 11.82 -0.91
CA ALA A 25 -0.84 13.12 -0.23
C ALA A 25 -2.12 13.53 0.51
N LEU A 26 -3.19 12.72 0.45
CA LEU A 26 -4.45 13.07 1.11
C LEU A 26 -4.34 12.88 2.64
N PRO A 27 -4.86 13.83 3.45
CA PRO A 27 -4.99 13.64 4.88
C PRO A 27 -5.72 12.33 5.20
N ASN A 28 -5.28 11.64 6.24
CA ASN A 28 -5.84 10.35 6.71
C ASN A 28 -5.60 9.12 5.81
N TYR A 29 -5.03 9.29 4.60
CA TYR A 29 -4.61 8.18 3.73
C TYR A 29 -3.10 8.13 3.50
N THR A 30 -2.43 9.28 3.55
CA THR A 30 -0.99 9.36 3.37
C THR A 30 -0.22 8.42 4.32
N THR A 31 0.79 7.75 3.78
CA THR A 31 1.73 6.89 4.52
C THR A 31 3.09 7.56 4.70
N GLY A 32 3.20 8.85 4.37
CA GLY A 32 4.45 9.62 4.35
C GLY A 32 5.38 9.20 3.22
N GLY A 33 4.82 8.94 2.04
CA GLY A 33 5.54 8.51 0.84
C GLY A 33 5.79 7.00 0.76
N THR A 34 5.66 6.47 -0.45
CA THR A 34 5.89 5.07 -0.83
C THR A 34 7.00 5.00 -1.90
N ILE A 35 7.87 4.00 -1.80
CA ILE A 35 8.87 3.74 -2.83
C ILE A 35 8.26 2.76 -3.83
N HIS A 36 8.18 3.17 -5.10
CA HIS A 36 7.68 2.34 -6.19
C HIS A 36 8.85 1.83 -7.01
N ILE A 37 8.99 0.51 -7.12
CA ILE A 37 9.96 -0.13 -8.00
C ILE A 37 9.18 -0.68 -9.19
N VAL A 38 9.44 -0.15 -10.37
CA VAL A 38 8.89 -0.71 -11.61
C VAL A 38 9.95 -1.61 -12.22
N VAL A 39 9.61 -2.89 -12.26
CA VAL A 39 10.40 -3.92 -12.91
C VAL A 39 9.96 -3.88 -14.40
N ASN A 40 10.60 -2.99 -15.17
CA ASN A 40 10.33 -2.73 -16.58
C ASN A 40 11.17 -3.63 -17.49
N ASN A 41 10.60 -4.79 -17.83
CA ASN A 41 11.19 -5.74 -18.79
C ASN A 41 10.84 -5.45 -20.26
N GLN A 42 10.18 -4.30 -20.51
CA GLN A 42 9.75 -3.84 -21.82
C GLN A 42 8.74 -4.76 -22.54
N VAL A 43 8.03 -5.66 -21.85
CA VAL A 43 7.00 -6.50 -22.47
C VAL A 43 5.97 -7.03 -21.45
N ALA A 44 4.68 -6.78 -21.70
CA ALA A 44 3.60 -7.29 -20.87
C ALA A 44 2.91 -8.48 -21.56
N PHE A 45 3.16 -9.71 -21.10
CA PHE A 45 2.77 -10.92 -21.81
C PHE A 45 3.39 -10.97 -23.22
N THR A 46 2.62 -10.64 -24.25
CA THR A 46 3.01 -10.51 -25.67
C THR A 46 2.80 -9.08 -26.20
N THR A 47 2.52 -8.11 -25.31
CA THR A 47 2.17 -6.74 -25.67
C THR A 47 3.41 -5.85 -25.58
N ASP A 48 3.76 -5.21 -26.69
CA ASP A 48 4.86 -4.26 -26.75
C ASP A 48 4.51 -2.94 -26.02
N PRO A 49 5.51 -2.24 -25.44
CA PRO A 49 5.34 -0.97 -24.74
C PRO A 49 4.56 0.08 -25.53
N LYS A 50 4.79 0.15 -26.85
CA LYS A 50 4.17 1.13 -27.76
C LYS A 50 2.65 0.98 -27.91
N VAL A 51 2.11 -0.20 -27.57
CA VAL A 51 0.67 -0.48 -27.63
C VAL A 51 0.08 -0.77 -26.24
N GLY A 52 0.91 -0.81 -25.20
CA GLY A 52 0.48 -0.95 -23.80
C GLY A 52 0.21 0.36 -23.08
N ARG A 53 0.65 1.51 -23.62
CA ARG A 53 0.47 2.84 -23.02
C ARG A 53 0.49 3.96 -24.07
N SER A 54 0.01 5.13 -23.70
CA SER A 54 -0.07 6.33 -24.57
C SER A 54 1.03 7.37 -24.34
N SER A 55 2.03 7.05 -23.53
CA SER A 55 3.15 7.93 -23.18
C SER A 55 4.49 7.19 -23.31
N GLN A 56 5.60 7.92 -23.21
CA GLN A 56 6.94 7.37 -23.44
C GLN A 56 7.30 6.33 -22.37
N TYR A 57 7.13 6.68 -21.09
CA TYR A 57 7.54 5.84 -19.96
C TYR A 57 6.33 5.19 -19.30
N CYS A 58 6.49 3.95 -18.85
CA CYS A 58 5.47 3.27 -18.04
C CYS A 58 5.19 4.02 -16.74
N THR A 59 6.15 4.80 -16.26
CA THR A 59 6.08 5.59 -15.03
C THR A 59 5.42 6.96 -15.16
N ASP A 60 4.98 7.35 -16.36
CA ASP A 60 4.38 8.68 -16.57
C ASP A 60 3.09 8.90 -15.76
N VAL A 61 2.41 7.83 -15.32
CA VAL A 61 1.26 7.91 -14.40
C VAL A 61 1.60 8.62 -13.09
N ALA A 62 2.85 8.50 -12.62
CA ALA A 62 3.33 9.14 -11.40
C ALA A 62 3.53 10.66 -11.54
N LYS A 63 3.62 11.17 -12.78
CA LYS A 63 3.73 12.62 -13.05
C LYS A 63 2.49 13.39 -12.62
N ALA A 64 1.34 12.72 -12.50
CA ALA A 64 0.11 13.34 -11.99
C ALA A 64 0.28 13.91 -10.56
N LEU A 65 1.28 13.44 -9.81
CA LEU A 65 1.53 13.81 -8.41
C LEU A 65 2.91 14.45 -8.19
N ASN A 66 3.62 14.79 -9.27
CA ASN A 66 4.98 15.33 -9.23
C ASN A 66 5.98 14.46 -8.44
N ALA A 67 5.77 13.14 -8.38
CA ALA A 67 6.73 12.22 -7.80
C ALA A 67 7.99 12.19 -8.69
N PRO A 68 9.21 12.25 -8.11
CA PRO A 68 10.43 12.03 -8.88
C PRO A 68 10.48 10.61 -9.43
N ILE A 69 11.09 10.49 -10.61
CA ILE A 69 11.24 9.23 -11.33
C ILE A 69 12.72 9.07 -11.67
N PHE A 70 13.33 8.01 -11.17
CA PHE A 70 14.70 7.61 -11.50
C PHE A 70 14.65 6.46 -12.50
N HIS A 71 15.06 6.71 -13.73
CA HIS A 71 15.25 5.66 -14.73
C HIS A 71 16.68 5.15 -14.66
N VAL A 72 16.85 3.84 -14.53
CA VAL A 72 18.16 3.22 -14.36
C VAL A 72 18.27 1.96 -15.20
N ASN A 73 19.45 1.78 -15.82
CA ASN A 73 19.74 0.59 -16.60
C ASN A 73 20.00 -0.60 -15.65
N GLY A 74 19.22 -1.68 -15.81
CA GLY A 74 19.32 -2.89 -15.01
C GLY A 74 20.60 -3.69 -15.21
N ASP A 75 21.38 -3.45 -16.26
CA ASP A 75 22.71 -4.07 -16.44
C ASP A 75 23.81 -3.37 -15.62
N ASP A 76 23.55 -2.18 -15.07
CA ASP A 76 24.47 -1.48 -14.18
C ASP A 76 24.01 -1.59 -12.72
N MET A 77 24.45 -2.66 -12.05
CA MET A 77 24.07 -2.97 -10.66
C MET A 77 24.43 -1.86 -9.67
N GLU A 78 25.53 -1.13 -9.88
CA GLU A 78 25.93 -0.03 -8.99
C GLU A 78 25.00 1.18 -9.17
N ALA A 79 24.62 1.49 -10.41
CA ALA A 79 23.65 2.55 -10.67
C ALA A 79 22.26 2.21 -10.09
N VAL A 80 21.83 0.94 -10.17
CA VAL A 80 20.56 0.47 -9.59
C VAL A 80 20.56 0.66 -8.07
N VAL A 81 21.66 0.29 -7.40
CA VAL A 81 21.83 0.51 -5.96
C VAL A 81 21.75 2.01 -5.64
N HIS A 82 22.48 2.84 -6.39
CA HIS A 82 22.48 4.29 -6.18
C HIS A 82 21.09 4.91 -6.36
N ALA A 83 20.33 4.49 -7.38
CA ALA A 83 18.97 4.97 -7.62
C ALA A 83 18.02 4.57 -6.47
N CYS A 84 18.17 3.36 -5.94
CA CYS A 84 17.41 2.89 -4.78
C CYS A 84 17.76 3.67 -3.49
N GLU A 85 19.05 3.94 -3.26
CA GLU A 85 19.51 4.75 -2.13
C GLU A 85 18.94 6.17 -2.21
N LEU A 86 19.04 6.82 -3.38
CA LEU A 86 18.49 8.15 -3.61
C LEU A 86 16.97 8.18 -3.42
N ALA A 87 16.25 7.15 -3.85
CA ALA A 87 14.82 7.02 -3.61
C ALA A 87 14.49 6.90 -2.11
N ALA A 88 15.26 6.10 -1.36
CA ALA A 88 15.09 5.98 0.08
C ALA A 88 15.35 7.31 0.80
N GLU A 89 16.42 8.02 0.43
CA GLU A 89 16.75 9.36 0.96
C GLU A 89 15.67 10.40 0.63
N TRP A 90 15.17 10.42 -0.62
CA TRP A 90 14.09 11.30 -1.03
C TRP A 90 12.84 11.08 -0.18
N ARG A 91 12.39 9.83 -0.09
CA ARG A 91 11.19 9.47 0.68
C ARG A 91 11.37 9.83 2.15
N GLN A 92 12.56 9.62 2.72
CA GLN A 92 12.85 9.95 4.12
C GLN A 92 12.88 11.46 4.37
N THR A 93 13.36 12.25 3.41
CA THR A 93 13.51 13.71 3.53
C THR A 93 12.20 14.45 3.26
N PHE A 94 11.49 14.05 2.21
CA PHE A 94 10.34 14.78 1.69
C PHE A 94 8.99 14.12 2.00
N HIS A 95 8.97 12.90 2.53
CA HIS A 95 7.75 12.15 2.86
C HIS A 95 6.75 12.05 1.69
N SER A 96 7.29 11.93 0.48
CA SER A 96 6.52 11.85 -0.77
C SER A 96 6.89 10.58 -1.54
N ASP A 97 5.99 10.16 -2.43
CA ASP A 97 6.22 9.01 -3.30
C ASP A 97 7.42 9.26 -4.23
N VAL A 98 8.10 8.18 -4.60
CA VAL A 98 9.23 8.17 -5.54
C VAL A 98 9.20 6.89 -6.35
N VAL A 99 9.53 6.99 -7.64
CA VAL A 99 9.53 5.85 -8.56
C VAL A 99 10.94 5.56 -9.03
N VAL A 100 11.35 4.30 -8.96
CA VAL A 100 12.55 3.77 -9.60
C VAL A 100 12.11 2.86 -10.74
N ASP A 101 12.37 3.29 -11.97
CA ASP A 101 12.14 2.53 -13.19
C ASP A 101 13.42 1.79 -13.55
N ILE A 102 13.46 0.49 -13.24
CA ILE A 102 14.60 -0.36 -13.59
C ILE A 102 14.30 -0.94 -14.96
N ASP A 103 15.03 -0.47 -15.97
CA ASP A 103 14.93 -0.93 -17.35
C ASP A 103 15.82 -2.17 -17.56
N TYR A 104 15.21 -3.32 -17.81
CA TYR A 104 15.88 -4.59 -18.08
C TYR A 104 15.09 -5.39 -19.11
N TYR A 105 15.33 -6.70 -19.18
CA TYR A 105 14.71 -7.59 -20.14
C TYR A 105 14.25 -8.91 -19.50
N ARG A 106 13.26 -9.56 -20.11
CA ARG A 106 12.79 -10.89 -19.69
C ARG A 106 13.54 -11.98 -20.45
N GLN A 107 14.33 -12.80 -19.75
CA GLN A 107 15.15 -13.86 -20.36
C GLN A 107 14.31 -14.92 -21.10
N PHE A 108 13.17 -15.30 -20.52
CA PHE A 108 12.26 -16.32 -21.03
C PHE A 108 10.90 -15.72 -21.42
N GLY A 109 9.95 -16.55 -21.86
CA GLY A 109 8.56 -16.13 -22.08
C GLY A 109 7.88 -15.57 -20.83
N GLN A 110 6.59 -15.24 -20.92
CA GLN A 110 5.86 -14.73 -19.74
C GLN A 110 5.88 -15.73 -18.57
N ASN A 111 5.93 -17.01 -18.91
CA ASN A 111 6.32 -18.11 -18.06
C ASN A 111 7.41 -18.91 -18.80
N GLU A 112 8.08 -19.83 -18.10
CA GLU A 112 9.28 -20.51 -18.61
C GLU A 112 8.99 -21.50 -19.75
N ILE A 113 7.72 -21.89 -19.96
CA ILE A 113 7.30 -22.81 -21.03
C ILE A 113 6.69 -22.11 -22.25
N ASP A 114 6.49 -20.79 -22.17
CA ASP A 114 5.95 -19.97 -23.23
C ASP A 114 7.05 -19.58 -24.25
N GLU A 115 6.74 -19.61 -25.55
CA GLU A 115 7.69 -19.26 -26.61
C GLU A 115 7.46 -17.81 -27.08
N PRO A 116 8.28 -16.86 -26.61
CA PRO A 116 8.06 -15.45 -26.87
C PRO A 116 8.40 -15.04 -28.31
N SER A 117 9.21 -15.83 -29.03
CA SER A 117 9.59 -15.51 -30.42
C SER A 117 8.40 -15.53 -31.37
N PHE A 118 7.27 -16.10 -30.98
CA PHE A 118 6.01 -16.04 -31.75
C PHE A 118 5.48 -14.60 -31.91
N THR A 119 5.80 -13.71 -30.98
CA THR A 119 5.30 -12.32 -30.99
C THR A 119 6.40 -11.26 -30.87
N GLN A 120 7.52 -11.55 -30.19
CA GLN A 120 8.68 -10.64 -30.03
C GLN A 120 9.99 -11.17 -30.66
N PRO A 121 10.03 -11.65 -31.91
CA PRO A 121 11.21 -12.35 -32.46
C PRO A 121 12.50 -11.52 -32.47
N LYS A 122 12.42 -10.22 -32.81
CA LYS A 122 13.61 -9.34 -32.85
C LYS A 122 14.17 -9.05 -31.46
N MET A 123 13.30 -8.80 -30.49
CA MET A 123 13.70 -8.54 -29.10
C MET A 123 14.42 -9.77 -28.54
N TYR A 124 13.86 -10.97 -28.71
CA TYR A 124 14.48 -12.19 -28.20
C TYR A 124 15.73 -12.61 -28.97
N GLN A 125 15.89 -12.21 -30.23
CA GLN A 125 17.17 -12.35 -30.92
C GLN A 125 18.28 -11.52 -30.25
N VAL A 126 17.97 -10.32 -29.76
CA VAL A 126 18.94 -9.50 -29.01
C VAL A 126 19.20 -10.13 -27.64
N ILE A 127 18.15 -10.45 -26.89
CA ILE A 127 18.26 -11.03 -25.53
C ILE A 127 19.10 -12.32 -25.53
N ARG A 128 18.89 -13.23 -26.49
CA ARG A 128 19.66 -14.49 -26.58
C ARG A 128 21.16 -14.28 -26.79
N ASN A 129 21.58 -13.13 -27.33
CA ASN A 129 22.97 -12.79 -27.58
C ASN A 129 23.55 -11.82 -26.53
N HIS A 130 22.74 -11.42 -25.54
CA HIS A 130 23.14 -10.49 -24.50
C HIS A 130 23.57 -11.26 -23.24
N PRO A 131 24.74 -10.98 -22.65
CA PRO A 131 25.15 -11.60 -21.39
C PRO A 131 24.19 -11.21 -20.27
N SER A 132 24.01 -12.09 -19.30
CA SER A 132 23.20 -11.78 -18.12
C SER A 132 23.81 -10.66 -17.30
N ALA A 133 22.98 -9.88 -16.61
CA ALA A 133 23.44 -8.81 -15.73
C ALA A 133 24.42 -9.32 -14.64
N LEU A 134 24.27 -10.57 -14.20
CA LEU A 134 25.20 -11.24 -13.30
C LEU A 134 26.59 -11.43 -13.95
N GLU A 135 26.64 -11.94 -15.18
CA GLU A 135 27.90 -12.13 -15.93
C GLU A 135 28.59 -10.78 -16.21
N ILE A 136 27.81 -9.76 -16.57
CA ILE A 136 28.33 -8.39 -16.80
C ILE A 136 29.01 -7.88 -15.52
N TYR A 137 28.34 -7.99 -14.38
CA TYR A 137 28.87 -7.48 -13.12
C TYR A 137 30.05 -8.31 -12.59
N GLN A 138 30.00 -9.64 -12.72
CA GLN A 138 31.12 -10.53 -12.40
C GLN A 138 32.37 -10.17 -13.20
N LYS A 139 32.22 -9.96 -14.51
CA LYS A 139 33.32 -9.53 -15.38
C LYS A 139 33.90 -8.20 -14.90
N LYS A 140 33.06 -7.21 -14.59
CA LYS A 140 33.50 -5.91 -14.05
C LYS A 140 34.34 -6.10 -12.77
N LEU A 141 33.87 -6.91 -11.82
CA LEU A 141 34.56 -7.17 -10.55
C LEU A 141 35.92 -7.86 -10.72
N LEU A 142 36.01 -8.80 -11.66
CA LEU A 142 37.28 -9.45 -12.01
C LEU A 142 38.26 -8.48 -12.66
N GLU A 143 37.76 -7.65 -13.60
CA GLU A 143 38.57 -6.67 -14.32
C GLU A 143 39.10 -5.56 -13.40
N CYS A 144 38.33 -5.13 -12.40
CA CYS A 144 38.78 -4.14 -11.41
C CYS A 144 39.51 -4.74 -10.20
N GLY A 145 39.68 -6.07 -10.17
CA GLY A 145 40.40 -6.79 -9.12
C GLY A 145 39.73 -6.77 -7.74
N GLN A 146 38.44 -6.42 -7.66
CA GLN A 146 37.68 -6.38 -6.41
C GLN A 146 37.20 -7.77 -5.98
N ALA A 147 37.15 -8.72 -6.90
CA ALA A 147 36.87 -10.12 -6.61
C ALA A 147 37.79 -11.03 -7.43
N THR A 148 38.08 -12.22 -6.90
CA THR A 148 38.75 -13.29 -7.64
C THR A 148 37.73 -14.26 -8.23
N LYS A 149 38.17 -15.12 -9.16
CA LYS A 149 37.30 -16.18 -9.70
C LYS A 149 36.90 -17.17 -8.60
N GLU A 150 37.83 -17.47 -7.71
CA GLU A 150 37.63 -18.32 -6.54
C GLU A 150 36.56 -17.74 -5.60
N ASP A 151 36.50 -16.41 -5.44
CA ASP A 151 35.44 -15.75 -4.66
C ASP A 151 34.05 -15.94 -5.29
N ILE A 152 33.95 -15.75 -6.61
CA ILE A 152 32.70 -15.90 -7.35
C ILE A 152 32.21 -17.36 -7.27
N ASP A 153 33.09 -18.32 -7.55
CA ASP A 153 32.77 -19.75 -7.50
C ASP A 153 32.35 -20.18 -6.08
N ARG A 154 33.01 -19.64 -5.05
CA ARG A 154 32.64 -19.86 -3.65
C ARG A 154 31.22 -19.36 -3.35
N ILE A 155 30.83 -18.18 -3.83
CA ILE A 155 29.48 -17.63 -3.62
C ILE A 155 28.44 -18.48 -4.36
N HIS A 156 28.67 -18.82 -5.63
CA HIS A 156 27.78 -19.69 -6.38
C HIS A 156 27.57 -21.05 -5.70
N ASN A 157 28.66 -21.70 -5.28
CA ASN A 157 28.59 -22.98 -4.59
C ASN A 157 27.81 -22.86 -3.27
N LYS A 158 28.06 -21.80 -2.49
CA LYS A 158 27.31 -21.54 -1.26
C LYS A 158 25.80 -21.42 -1.51
N VAL A 159 25.38 -20.62 -2.50
CA VAL A 159 23.94 -20.45 -2.83
C VAL A 159 23.34 -21.78 -3.29
N ASN A 160 24.02 -22.52 -4.17
CA ASN A 160 23.55 -23.82 -4.63
C ASN A 160 23.46 -24.86 -3.51
N THR A 161 24.41 -24.87 -2.58
CA THR A 161 24.36 -25.75 -1.40
C THR A 161 23.13 -25.43 -0.56
N ILE A 162 22.89 -24.15 -0.24
CA ILE A 162 21.72 -23.72 0.54
C ILE A 162 20.42 -24.16 -0.15
N LEU A 163 20.27 -23.87 -1.45
CA LEU A 163 19.05 -24.24 -2.20
C LEU A 163 18.82 -25.76 -2.24
N ASN A 164 19.88 -26.55 -2.39
CA ASN A 164 19.78 -28.02 -2.40
C ASN A 164 19.45 -28.59 -1.02
N GLU A 165 20.06 -28.06 0.04
CA GLU A 165 19.77 -28.49 1.42
C GLU A 165 18.31 -28.21 1.77
N GLU A 166 17.81 -27.00 1.47
CA GLU A 166 16.40 -26.64 1.70
C GLU A 166 15.45 -27.47 0.82
N PHE A 167 15.80 -27.74 -0.44
CA PHE A 167 15.01 -28.64 -1.30
C PHE A 167 14.89 -30.05 -0.70
N LEU A 168 15.98 -30.60 -0.16
CA LEU A 168 15.95 -31.90 0.50
C LEU A 168 15.12 -31.86 1.79
N ALA A 169 15.30 -30.82 2.61
CA ALA A 169 14.55 -30.63 3.86
C ALA A 169 13.05 -30.38 3.63
N SER A 170 12.67 -29.81 2.48
CA SER A 170 11.28 -29.48 2.16
C SER A 170 10.34 -30.70 2.15
N LYS A 171 10.88 -31.92 1.96
CA LYS A 171 10.10 -33.16 1.97
C LYS A 171 9.46 -33.47 3.31
N ASP A 172 10.14 -33.09 4.39
CA ASP A 172 9.72 -33.33 5.76
C ASP A 172 9.24 -32.04 6.45
N TYR A 173 9.23 -30.92 5.73
CA TYR A 173 8.86 -29.63 6.26
C TYR A 173 7.33 -29.53 6.46
N VAL A 174 6.94 -29.21 7.69
CA VAL A 174 5.56 -28.91 8.05
C VAL A 174 5.45 -27.41 8.32
N PRO A 175 4.68 -26.66 7.52
CA PRO A 175 4.49 -25.22 7.73
C PRO A 175 3.95 -24.94 9.13
N GLN A 176 4.63 -24.07 9.86
CA GLN A 176 4.18 -23.61 11.16
C GLN A 176 3.22 -22.44 11.00
N ARG A 177 2.35 -22.22 11.99
CA ARG A 177 1.46 -21.04 12.02
C ARG A 177 2.23 -19.72 11.99
N ARG A 178 3.49 -19.71 12.43
CA ARG A 178 4.38 -18.54 12.39
C ARG A 178 4.87 -18.19 10.98
N ASP A 179 4.85 -19.15 10.05
CA ASP A 179 5.28 -18.93 8.66
C ASP A 179 4.23 -18.18 7.84
N TRP A 180 3.02 -18.07 8.38
CA TRP A 180 2.01 -17.15 7.89
C TRP A 180 2.27 -15.76 8.45
N LEU A 181 2.08 -14.73 7.60
CA LEU A 181 1.95 -13.33 8.02
C LEU A 181 0.64 -13.09 8.82
N SER A 182 0.26 -14.03 9.68
CA SER A 182 -0.78 -13.78 10.67
C SER A 182 -0.18 -12.83 11.70
N ALA A 183 -0.67 -11.60 11.70
CA ALA A 183 -0.50 -10.76 12.86
C ALA A 183 -1.01 -11.55 14.09
N PHE A 184 -0.34 -11.40 15.24
CA PHE A 184 -0.72 -12.10 16.46
C PHE A 184 -1.99 -11.45 17.04
N TRP A 185 -3.15 -11.68 16.42
CA TRP A 185 -4.44 -11.22 16.92
C TRP A 185 -4.91 -12.18 18.04
N LEU A 186 -4.25 -12.10 19.20
CA LEU A 186 -4.59 -12.88 20.38
C LEU A 186 -6.08 -12.66 20.73
N GLY A 187 -6.82 -13.76 20.88
CA GLY A 187 -8.25 -13.72 21.23
C GLY A 187 -9.21 -13.57 20.05
N PHE A 188 -8.71 -13.39 18.81
CA PHE A 188 -9.54 -13.43 17.61
C PHE A 188 -9.78 -14.88 17.17
N LYS A 189 -10.98 -15.13 16.66
CA LYS A 189 -11.39 -16.44 16.16
C LYS A 189 -10.83 -16.69 14.77
N SER A 190 -10.48 -17.94 14.48
CA SER A 190 -10.18 -18.35 13.11
C SER A 190 -11.46 -18.43 12.27
N PRO A 191 -11.35 -18.37 10.93
CA PRO A 191 -12.50 -18.52 10.03
C PRO A 191 -13.30 -19.81 10.24
N GLU A 192 -12.69 -20.87 10.78
CA GLU A 192 -13.38 -22.14 11.07
C GLU A 192 -14.19 -22.11 12.38
N GLN A 193 -14.05 -21.07 13.21
CA GLN A 193 -14.70 -20.98 14.51
C GLN A 193 -15.97 -20.12 14.45
N LEU A 194 -17.14 -20.75 14.67
CA LEU A 194 -18.41 -20.02 14.77
C LEU A 194 -18.37 -18.97 15.89
N SER A 195 -18.70 -17.73 15.57
CA SER A 195 -18.87 -16.68 16.58
C SER A 195 -20.16 -16.92 17.38
N ARG A 196 -20.13 -16.61 18.69
CA ARG A 196 -21.34 -16.62 19.52
C ARG A 196 -21.90 -15.21 19.55
N ILE A 197 -23.23 -15.06 19.59
CA ILE A 197 -23.88 -13.76 19.83
C ILE A 197 -23.35 -13.24 21.17
N ARG A 198 -22.73 -12.06 21.14
CA ARG A 198 -22.24 -11.38 22.35
C ARG A 198 -23.26 -10.36 22.81
N ASN A 199 -23.35 -10.17 24.12
CA ASN A 199 -24.08 -9.05 24.67
C ASN A 199 -23.30 -7.76 24.36
N THR A 200 -23.83 -6.93 23.48
CA THR A 200 -23.29 -5.61 23.10
C THR A 200 -23.96 -4.47 23.87
N GLY A 201 -24.82 -4.79 24.84
CA GLY A 201 -25.50 -3.81 25.66
C GLY A 201 -24.53 -3.06 26.57
N VAL A 202 -24.71 -1.74 26.65
CA VAL A 202 -23.93 -0.84 27.48
C VAL A 202 -24.83 -0.27 28.58
N LYS A 203 -24.25 -0.03 29.77
CA LYS A 203 -25.00 0.55 30.89
C LYS A 203 -25.53 1.95 30.53
N PRO A 204 -26.79 2.28 30.86
CA PRO A 204 -27.37 3.59 30.54
C PRO A 204 -26.55 4.78 31.03
N GLU A 205 -25.85 4.66 32.17
CA GLU A 205 -24.99 5.72 32.71
C GLU A 205 -23.81 6.03 31.77
N ILE A 206 -23.22 5.00 31.16
CA ILE A 206 -22.14 5.17 30.18
C ILE A 206 -22.68 5.87 28.94
N LEU A 207 -23.85 5.45 28.44
CA LEU A 207 -24.50 6.07 27.28
C LEU A 207 -24.82 7.55 27.53
N LYS A 208 -25.32 7.89 28.72
CA LYS A 208 -25.56 9.30 29.10
C LYS A 208 -24.26 10.10 29.20
N ASN A 209 -23.20 9.51 29.74
CA ASN A 209 -21.90 10.19 29.87
C ASN A 209 -21.27 10.47 28.50
N VAL A 210 -21.18 9.47 27.63
CA VAL A 210 -20.63 9.67 26.27
C VAL A 210 -21.57 10.53 25.42
N GLY A 211 -22.88 10.38 25.59
CA GLY A 211 -23.89 11.18 24.91
C GLY A 211 -23.76 12.68 25.21
N LYS A 212 -23.49 13.05 26.47
CA LYS A 212 -23.14 14.44 26.82
C LYS A 212 -21.87 14.89 26.10
N ALA A 213 -20.81 14.07 26.12
CA ALA A 213 -19.54 14.42 25.48
C ALA A 213 -19.68 14.67 23.96
N ILE A 214 -20.47 13.86 23.24
CA ILE A 214 -20.65 13.99 21.78
C ILE A 214 -21.64 15.10 21.36
N THR A 215 -22.34 15.72 22.31
CA THR A 215 -23.32 16.80 22.04
C THR A 215 -22.89 18.17 22.53
N ILE A 216 -21.82 18.25 23.32
CA ILE A 216 -21.25 19.53 23.77
C ILE A 216 -20.39 20.12 22.65
N LEU A 217 -20.69 21.37 22.29
CA LEU A 217 -19.86 22.19 21.42
C LEU A 217 -19.05 23.18 22.28
N PRO A 218 -17.76 23.43 21.97
CA PRO A 218 -16.96 24.42 22.70
C PRO A 218 -17.56 25.83 22.63
N ASP A 219 -17.42 26.64 23.68
CA ASP A 219 -17.93 28.02 23.70
C ASP A 219 -17.29 28.93 22.64
N THR A 220 -16.07 28.60 22.22
CA THR A 220 -15.33 29.31 21.17
C THR A 220 -15.74 28.90 19.74
N PHE A 221 -16.56 27.85 19.60
CA PHE A 221 -16.99 27.32 18.31
C PHE A 221 -18.30 27.97 17.86
N LYS A 222 -18.35 28.45 16.62
CA LYS A 222 -19.53 29.09 16.01
C LYS A 222 -20.18 28.14 14.99
N PRO A 223 -21.12 27.29 15.43
CA PRO A 223 -21.82 26.38 14.52
C PRO A 223 -22.80 27.12 13.61
N HIS A 224 -23.09 26.52 12.45
CA HIS A 224 -24.27 26.90 11.69
C HIS A 224 -25.54 26.67 12.54
N ARG A 225 -26.51 27.61 12.48
CA ARG A 225 -27.73 27.59 13.33
C ARG A 225 -28.50 26.26 13.28
N ILE A 226 -28.57 25.61 12.12
CA ILE A 226 -29.24 24.30 11.98
C ILE A 226 -28.44 23.19 12.68
N VAL A 227 -27.10 23.22 12.59
CA VAL A 227 -26.24 22.24 13.26
C VAL A 227 -26.35 22.41 14.77
N GLN A 228 -26.34 23.65 15.28
CA GLN A 228 -26.56 23.92 16.71
C GLN A 228 -27.89 23.33 17.21
N LYS A 229 -28.96 23.48 16.42
CA LYS A 229 -30.26 22.89 16.74
C LYS A 229 -30.18 21.36 16.78
N ILE A 230 -29.52 20.73 15.79
CA ILE A 230 -29.33 19.27 15.76
C ILE A 230 -28.62 18.79 17.04
N PHE A 231 -27.53 19.44 17.46
CA PHE A 231 -26.80 19.06 18.66
C PHE A 231 -27.65 19.25 19.94
N THR A 232 -28.46 20.30 20.00
CA THR A 232 -29.40 20.53 21.11
C THR A 232 -30.49 19.46 21.17
N ASP A 233 -31.06 19.10 20.02
CA ASP A 233 -32.09 18.05 19.92
C ASP A 233 -31.52 16.69 20.33
N ARG A 234 -30.29 16.36 19.90
CA ARG A 234 -29.58 15.13 20.32
C ARG A 234 -29.31 15.10 21.82
N ALA A 235 -28.87 16.21 22.41
CA ALA A 235 -28.63 16.30 23.85
C ALA A 235 -29.92 15.99 24.64
N LYS A 236 -31.06 16.52 24.18
CA LYS A 236 -32.37 16.24 24.75
C LYS A 236 -32.75 14.76 24.63
N MET A 237 -32.58 14.15 23.45
CA MET A 237 -32.87 12.71 23.25
C MET A 237 -32.05 11.82 24.20
N ILE A 238 -30.77 12.15 24.41
CA ILE A 238 -29.88 11.42 25.32
C ILE A 238 -30.30 11.61 26.79
N GLU A 239 -30.72 12.81 27.17
CA GLU A 239 -31.15 13.10 28.53
C GLU A 239 -32.46 12.38 28.89
N THR A 240 -33.45 12.46 27.99
CA THR A 240 -34.78 11.85 28.18
C THR A 240 -34.80 10.36 27.89
N CYS A 241 -33.83 9.83 27.17
CA CYS A 241 -33.81 8.46 26.62
C CYS A 241 -35.00 8.15 25.67
N GLU A 242 -35.62 9.18 25.09
CA GLU A 242 -36.78 9.04 24.22
C GLU A 242 -36.48 9.57 22.81
N GLY A 243 -37.01 8.89 21.79
CA GLY A 243 -36.88 9.34 20.40
C GLY A 243 -35.45 9.29 19.85
N ILE A 244 -34.60 8.40 20.36
CA ILE A 244 -33.25 8.15 19.85
C ILE A 244 -33.33 7.73 18.39
N ASP A 245 -32.79 8.56 17.50
CA ASP A 245 -32.75 8.28 16.08
C ASP A 245 -31.50 7.47 15.67
N TRP A 246 -31.40 7.19 14.37
CA TRP A 246 -30.30 6.42 13.79
C TRP A 246 -28.93 7.07 14.04
N ALA A 247 -28.83 8.39 13.90
CA ALA A 247 -27.56 9.10 14.02
C ALA A 247 -27.07 9.13 15.47
N VAL A 248 -27.98 9.31 16.43
CA VAL A 248 -27.64 9.24 17.86
C VAL A 248 -27.24 7.81 18.24
N GLY A 249 -27.96 6.79 17.77
CA GLY A 249 -27.58 5.39 18.00
C GLY A 249 -26.19 5.05 17.44
N GLU A 250 -25.89 5.46 16.21
CA GLU A 250 -24.58 5.30 15.58
C GLU A 250 -23.46 6.00 16.39
N ALA A 251 -23.68 7.26 16.76
CA ALA A 251 -22.70 8.05 17.50
C ALA A 251 -22.43 7.49 18.91
N LEU A 252 -23.47 7.01 19.60
CA LEU A 252 -23.32 6.33 20.89
C LEU A 252 -22.51 5.05 20.76
N ALA A 253 -22.75 4.24 19.72
CA ALA A 253 -22.00 3.00 19.49
C ALA A 253 -20.50 3.28 19.24
N PHE A 254 -20.18 4.28 18.41
CA PHE A 254 -18.78 4.69 18.20
C PHE A 254 -18.15 5.21 19.49
N ALA A 255 -18.85 6.05 20.24
CA ALA A 255 -18.33 6.62 21.47
C ALA A 255 -18.08 5.55 22.56
N THR A 256 -18.95 4.55 22.67
CA THR A 256 -18.75 3.44 23.62
C THR A 256 -17.54 2.57 23.24
N LEU A 257 -17.34 2.31 21.94
CA LEU A 257 -16.15 1.59 21.47
C LEU A 257 -14.86 2.35 21.80
N LEU A 258 -14.86 3.68 21.63
CA LEU A 258 -13.72 4.53 21.99
C LEU A 258 -13.43 4.49 23.51
N VAL A 259 -14.46 4.49 24.36
CA VAL A 259 -14.30 4.36 25.82
C VAL A 259 -13.71 3.00 26.20
N GLU A 260 -14.04 1.95 25.46
CA GLU A 260 -13.46 0.60 25.65
C GLU A 260 -12.03 0.47 25.10
N GLY A 261 -11.47 1.52 24.50
CA GLY A 261 -10.13 1.54 23.92
C GLY A 261 -10.06 1.01 22.48
N ASN A 262 -11.20 0.82 21.81
CA ASN A 262 -11.25 0.41 20.41
C ASN A 262 -11.27 1.63 19.49
N HIS A 263 -10.31 1.70 18.57
CA HIS A 263 -10.28 2.74 17.55
C HIS A 263 -11.37 2.52 16.49
N VAL A 264 -12.00 3.62 16.06
CA VAL A 264 -13.02 3.61 14.99
C VAL A 264 -12.52 4.46 13.84
N ARG A 265 -12.51 3.90 12.62
CA ARG A 265 -12.22 4.64 11.38
C ARG A 265 -13.46 4.56 10.48
N LEU A 266 -14.02 5.72 10.15
CA LEU A 266 -15.08 5.86 9.14
C LEU A 266 -14.48 6.56 7.92
N SER A 267 -14.64 5.95 6.74
CA SER A 267 -14.01 6.39 5.49
C SER A 267 -15.01 6.33 4.36
N GLY A 268 -15.10 7.39 3.58
CA GLY A 268 -15.98 7.50 2.42
C GLY A 268 -16.24 8.95 2.04
N GLN A 269 -16.92 9.15 0.92
CA GLN A 269 -17.32 10.49 0.47
C GLN A 269 -18.36 11.08 1.42
N ASP A 270 -18.12 12.31 1.87
CA ASP A 270 -19.02 13.09 2.74
C ASP A 270 -19.39 12.41 4.07
N VAL A 271 -18.59 11.45 4.56
CA VAL A 271 -18.96 10.67 5.76
C VAL A 271 -19.02 11.51 7.03
N GLU A 272 -18.26 12.60 7.11
CA GLU A 272 -18.23 13.51 8.26
C GLU A 272 -19.60 14.15 8.53
N ARG A 273 -20.20 14.77 7.51
CA ARG A 273 -21.57 15.32 7.56
C ARG A 273 -22.61 14.20 7.45
N GLY A 274 -22.30 13.17 6.66
CA GLY A 274 -23.22 12.21 6.10
C GLY A 274 -23.90 12.78 4.85
N THR A 275 -24.07 11.93 3.83
CA THR A 275 -24.75 12.27 2.57
C THR A 275 -26.11 12.94 2.82
N PHE A 276 -26.90 12.36 3.73
CA PHE A 276 -28.22 12.86 4.13
C PHE A 276 -28.20 13.91 5.25
N SER A 277 -27.04 14.52 5.53
CA SER A 277 -26.85 15.52 6.60
C SER A 277 -27.36 15.07 7.97
N HIS A 278 -27.22 13.78 8.28
CA HIS A 278 -27.72 13.19 9.51
C HIS A 278 -26.63 12.99 10.56
N ARG A 279 -25.33 12.93 10.19
CA ARG A 279 -24.26 12.48 11.09
C ARG A 279 -23.59 13.63 11.83
N HIS A 280 -23.04 14.60 11.10
CA HIS A 280 -22.29 15.73 11.70
C HIS A 280 -21.24 15.28 12.74
N ALA A 281 -20.44 14.27 12.41
CA ALA A 281 -19.34 13.79 13.25
C ALA A 281 -18.17 14.79 13.32
N VAL A 282 -18.05 15.66 12.31
CA VAL A 282 -17.12 16.80 12.29
C VAL A 282 -17.94 18.08 12.20
N GLY A 283 -17.60 19.07 13.03
CA GLY A 283 -18.16 20.41 13.02
C GLY A 283 -17.23 21.39 12.32
N HIS A 284 -17.78 22.21 11.44
CA HIS A 284 -17.07 23.30 10.74
C HIS A 284 -17.48 24.64 11.32
N ASP A 285 -16.50 25.45 11.70
CA ASP A 285 -16.74 26.75 12.32
C ASP A 285 -17.12 27.75 11.24
N GLN A 286 -18.22 28.50 11.43
CA GLN A 286 -18.71 29.41 10.40
C GLN A 286 -17.81 30.65 10.18
N GLU A 287 -16.89 30.94 11.09
CA GLU A 287 -15.93 32.05 10.94
C GLU A 287 -14.58 31.60 10.41
N THR A 288 -14.07 30.43 10.83
CA THR A 288 -12.72 29.99 10.46
C THR A 288 -12.67 28.91 9.38
N GLY A 289 -13.79 28.23 9.11
CA GLY A 289 -13.86 27.07 8.20
C GLY A 289 -13.64 25.75 8.92
#